data_AF-A0A640VTL1-F1
#
_entry.id   AF-A0A640VTL1-F1
#
_cell.length_a   1.000
_cell.length_b   1.000
_cell.length_c   1.000
_cell.angle_alpha   90.00
_cell.angle_beta   90.00
_cell.angle_gamma   90.00
#
_symmetry.space_group_name_H-M   'P 1'
#
loop_
_entity.id
_entity.type
_entity.pdbx_description
1 polymer ?
#
loop_
_entity_poly.entity_id
_entity_poly.type
_entity_poly.pdbx_seq_one_letter_code
_entity_poly.pdbx_strand_id
1 'polypeptide(L)'
;MTPQDARKLQILADIKYRTRRQRLQKLVQKESAIRSDLAKLGQQAKEADRASDKTMQAIGADVIWQAWLGKSKTALNMKLALILAEKEQHLSQVRRAYGKVLVSGEIADAVSSHQRSASIKSDLDKVISVAVQRTSGSKVSR
;
A
#
# COMPACT_ATOMS: atom_id res chain seq x y z
N MET A 1 13.65 -24.72 0.28
CA MET A 1 13.40 -23.51 -0.50
C MET A 1 14.73 -22.91 -0.90
N THR A 2 14.95 -22.58 -2.18
CA THR A 2 16.25 -22.03 -2.61
C THR A 2 16.32 -20.52 -2.32
N PRO A 3 17.53 -19.92 -2.24
CA PRO A 3 17.68 -18.47 -2.11
C PRO A 3 17.02 -17.69 -3.27
N GLN A 4 16.98 -18.28 -4.46
CA GLN A 4 16.34 -17.69 -5.63
C GLN A 4 14.81 -17.68 -5.47
N ASP A 5 14.22 -18.73 -4.93
CA ASP A 5 12.78 -18.81 -4.67
C ASP A 5 12.35 -17.79 -3.60
N ALA A 6 13.16 -17.64 -2.54
CA ALA A 6 12.89 -16.66 -1.49
C ALA A 6 12.88 -15.21 -2.03
N ARG A 7 13.85 -14.87 -2.90
CA ARG A 7 13.88 -13.56 -3.59
C ARG A 7 12.69 -13.36 -4.52
N LYS A 8 12.31 -14.37 -5.29
CA LYS A 8 11.12 -14.30 -6.17
C LYS A 8 9.85 -14.05 -5.36
N LEU A 9 9.71 -14.72 -4.20
CA LEU A 9 8.58 -14.51 -3.29
C LEU A 9 8.53 -13.07 -2.77
N GLN A 10 9.68 -12.52 -2.38
CA GLN A 10 9.80 -11.13 -1.93
C GLN A 10 9.38 -10.13 -3.02
N ILE A 11 9.88 -10.31 -4.25
CA ILE A 11 9.51 -9.47 -5.40
C ILE A 11 8.00 -9.55 -5.65
N LEU A 12 7.43 -10.75 -5.65
CA LEU A 12 6.00 -10.93 -5.87
C LEU A 12 5.15 -10.29 -4.77
N ALA A 13 5.58 -10.38 -3.51
CA ALA A 13 4.92 -9.75 -2.39
C ALA A 13 4.93 -8.21 -2.54
N ASP A 14 6.08 -7.63 -2.92
CA ASP A 14 6.24 -6.19 -3.13
C ASP A 14 5.37 -5.69 -4.29
N ILE A 15 5.36 -6.39 -5.43
CA ILE A 15 4.48 -6.05 -6.56
C ILE A 15 3.01 -6.03 -6.12
N LYS A 16 2.55 -7.08 -5.41
CA LYS A 16 1.17 -7.16 -4.91
C LYS A 16 0.84 -6.03 -3.94
N TYR A 17 1.76 -5.67 -3.06
CA TYR A 17 1.61 -4.53 -2.14
C TYR A 17 1.47 -3.22 -2.91
N ARG A 18 2.38 -2.94 -3.85
CA ARG A 18 2.37 -1.71 -4.67
C ARG A 18 1.07 -1.57 -5.45
N THR A 19 0.60 -2.63 -6.10
CA THR A 19 -0.68 -2.61 -6.85
C THR A 19 -1.86 -2.28 -5.93
N ARG A 20 -1.92 -2.88 -4.73
CA ARG A 20 -3.00 -2.59 -3.77
C ARG A 20 -2.92 -1.17 -3.24
N ARG A 21 -1.71 -0.67 -2.95
CA ARG A 21 -1.48 0.71 -2.51
C ARG A 21 -1.92 1.72 -3.56
N GLN A 22 -1.63 1.47 -4.84
CA GLN A 22 -2.08 2.33 -5.94
C GLN A 22 -3.61 2.37 -6.04
N ARG A 23 -4.31 1.25 -5.87
CA ARG A 23 -5.78 1.21 -5.85
C ARG A 23 -6.35 2.03 -4.70
N LEU A 24 -5.79 1.88 -3.49
CA LEU A 24 -6.17 2.68 -2.33
C LEU A 24 -5.94 4.18 -2.58
N GLN A 25 -4.82 4.55 -3.21
CA GLN A 25 -4.51 5.95 -3.52
C GLN A 25 -5.55 6.56 -4.47
N LYS A 26 -6.05 5.81 -5.46
CA LYS A 26 -7.16 6.27 -6.31
C LYS A 26 -8.42 6.56 -5.51
N LEU A 27 -8.73 5.75 -4.49
CA LEU A 27 -9.89 6.01 -3.61
C LEU A 27 -9.70 7.26 -2.75
N VAL A 28 -8.50 7.47 -2.20
CA VAL A 28 -8.16 8.69 -1.46
C VAL A 28 -8.31 9.94 -2.32
N GLN A 29 -7.89 9.87 -3.60
CA GLN A 29 -8.08 10.98 -4.55
C GLN A 29 -9.57 11.26 -4.80
N LYS A 30 -10.38 10.22 -5.03
CA LYS A 30 -11.84 10.39 -5.21
C LYS A 30 -12.51 10.97 -3.96
N GLU A 31 -12.14 10.51 -2.77
CA GLU A 31 -12.61 11.05 -1.50
C GLU A 31 -12.27 12.55 -1.38
N SER A 32 -11.02 12.92 -1.68
CA SER A 32 -10.59 14.32 -1.65
C SER A 32 -11.38 15.20 -2.63
N ALA A 33 -11.67 14.68 -3.83
CA ALA A 33 -12.48 15.38 -4.82
C ALA A 33 -13.90 15.64 -4.30
N ILE A 34 -14.58 14.61 -3.77
CA ILE A 34 -15.95 14.77 -3.23
C ILE A 34 -15.98 15.73 -2.04
N ARG A 35 -14.98 15.68 -1.16
CA ARG A 35 -14.88 16.63 -0.04
C ARG A 35 -14.69 18.06 -0.52
N SER A 36 -13.90 18.26 -1.58
CA SER A 36 -13.74 19.57 -2.22
C SER A 36 -15.06 20.06 -2.82
N ASP A 37 -15.80 19.19 -3.51
CA ASP A 37 -17.10 19.54 -4.08
C ASP A 37 -18.14 19.89 -3.00
N LEU A 38 -18.17 19.14 -1.89
CA LEU A 38 -19.00 19.46 -0.73
C LEU A 38 -18.63 20.81 -0.11
N ALA A 39 -17.33 21.12 -0.02
CA ALA A 39 -16.86 22.41 0.51
C ALA A 39 -17.27 23.57 -0.40
N LYS A 40 -17.11 23.44 -1.72
CA LYS A 40 -17.57 24.43 -2.71
C LYS A 40 -19.07 24.64 -2.65
N LEU A 41 -19.84 23.56 -2.61
CA LEU A 41 -21.30 23.62 -2.50
C LEU A 41 -21.73 24.33 -1.20
N GLY A 42 -21.04 24.04 -0.09
CA GLY A 42 -21.28 24.73 1.18
C GLY A 42 -20.89 26.21 1.18
N GLN A 43 -19.87 26.59 0.40
CA GLN A 43 -19.50 27.99 0.20
C GLN A 43 -20.56 28.74 -0.63
N GLN A 44 -20.99 28.17 -1.75
CA GLN A 44 -22.04 28.74 -2.60
C GLN A 44 -23.35 28.96 -1.84
N ALA A 45 -23.73 28.01 -0.98
CA ALA A 45 -24.90 28.14 -0.12
C ALA A 45 -24.78 29.36 0.82
N LYS A 46 -23.65 29.52 1.49
CA LYS A 46 -23.41 30.65 2.40
C LYS A 46 -23.36 32.00 1.68
N GLU A 47 -22.83 32.03 0.46
CA GLU A 47 -22.80 33.23 -0.38
C GLU A 47 -24.21 33.64 -0.81
N ALA A 48 -25.05 32.67 -1.20
CA ALA A 48 -26.44 32.90 -1.55
C ALA A 48 -27.25 33.44 -0.36
N ASP A 49 -27.09 32.83 0.83
CA ASP A 49 -27.78 33.29 2.05
C ASP A 49 -27.42 34.75 2.39
N ARG A 50 -26.14 35.14 2.24
CA ARG A 50 -25.67 36.52 2.48
C ARG A 50 -26.17 37.53 1.43
N ALA A 51 -26.42 37.09 0.20
CA ALA A 51 -26.92 37.95 -0.87
C ALA A 51 -28.44 38.18 -0.78
N SER A 52 -29.18 37.21 -0.22
CA SER A 52 -30.62 37.24 -0.02
C SER A 52 -31.07 38.38 0.93
N ASP A 53 -30.28 38.71 1.96
CA ASP A 53 -30.55 39.81 2.91
C ASP A 53 -30.73 41.20 2.26
N LYS A 54 -30.32 41.38 0.99
CA LYS A 54 -30.40 42.67 0.27
C LYS A 54 -31.49 42.76 -0.78
N THR A 55 -32.16 41.66 -1.11
CA THR A 55 -33.11 41.65 -2.24
C THR A 55 -34.26 40.73 -1.92
N MET A 56 -35.46 41.29 -1.84
CA MET A 56 -36.76 40.60 -1.76
C MET A 56 -36.95 39.74 -3.02
N GLN A 57 -36.23 38.62 -3.11
CA GLN A 57 -36.19 37.77 -4.29
C GLN A 57 -37.35 36.79 -4.32
N ALA A 58 -37.90 36.61 -5.52
CA ALA A 58 -39.07 35.81 -5.84
C ALA A 58 -39.03 34.42 -5.20
N ILE A 59 -39.95 34.19 -4.28
CA ILE A 59 -40.13 33.01 -3.41
C ILE A 59 -40.02 31.66 -4.15
N GLY A 60 -40.35 31.60 -5.45
CA GLY A 60 -40.26 30.37 -6.23
C GLY A 60 -38.84 29.94 -6.65
N ALA A 61 -37.95 30.88 -6.94
CA ALA A 61 -36.60 30.55 -7.43
C ALA A 61 -35.69 30.03 -6.30
N ASP A 62 -35.82 30.60 -5.10
CA ASP A 62 -35.06 30.18 -3.92
C ASP A 62 -35.47 28.76 -3.46
N VAL A 63 -36.76 28.44 -3.45
CA VAL A 63 -37.23 27.09 -3.09
C VAL A 63 -36.66 26.01 -4.03
N ILE A 64 -36.60 26.28 -5.34
CA ILE A 64 -36.00 25.35 -6.31
C ILE A 64 -34.49 25.21 -6.09
N TRP A 65 -33.80 26.32 -5.83
CA TRP A 65 -32.37 26.34 -5.51
C TRP A 65 -32.04 25.55 -4.25
N GLN A 66 -32.77 25.79 -3.15
CA GLN A 66 -32.62 25.07 -1.88
C GLN A 66 -32.89 23.57 -2.04
N ALA A 67 -33.92 23.19 -2.81
CA ALA A 67 -34.19 21.79 -3.11
C ALA A 67 -33.06 21.15 -3.93
N TRP A 68 -32.49 21.85 -4.91
CA TRP A 68 -31.34 21.39 -5.68
C TRP A 68 -30.09 21.23 -4.79
N LEU A 69 -29.83 22.19 -3.90
CA LEU A 69 -28.73 22.17 -2.94
C LEU A 69 -28.82 20.94 -2.02
N GLY A 70 -30.01 20.69 -1.46
CA GLY A 70 -30.28 19.53 -0.60
C GLY A 70 -30.08 18.20 -1.32
N LYS A 71 -30.61 18.06 -2.54
CA LYS A 71 -30.42 16.87 -3.39
C LYS A 71 -28.95 16.64 -3.73
N SER A 72 -28.23 17.70 -4.12
CA SER A 72 -26.82 17.64 -4.49
C SER A 72 -25.94 17.24 -3.31
N LYS A 73 -26.16 17.82 -2.14
CA LYS A 73 -25.45 17.47 -0.90
C LYS A 73 -25.70 16.01 -0.50
N THR A 74 -26.96 15.56 -0.57
CA THR A 74 -27.33 14.17 -0.27
C THR A 74 -26.63 13.20 -1.23
N ALA A 75 -26.64 13.48 -2.54
CA ALA A 75 -25.97 12.65 -3.54
C ALA A 75 -24.44 12.58 -3.31
N LEU A 76 -23.80 13.70 -3.00
CA LEU A 76 -22.36 13.73 -2.68
C LEU A 76 -22.03 12.97 -1.39
N ASN A 77 -22.83 13.12 -0.34
CA ASN A 77 -22.65 12.37 0.91
C ASN A 77 -22.83 10.86 0.73
N MET A 78 -23.80 10.43 -0.07
CA MET A 78 -23.97 9.02 -0.41
C MET A 78 -22.76 8.45 -1.16
N LYS A 79 -22.23 9.20 -2.14
CA LYS A 79 -21.00 8.83 -2.84
C LYS A 79 -19.81 8.77 -1.88
N LEU A 80 -19.69 9.73 -0.96
CA LEU A 80 -18.63 9.75 0.05
C LEU A 80 -18.70 8.51 0.95
N ALA A 81 -19.90 8.17 1.45
CA ALA A 81 -20.11 6.99 2.29
C ALA A 81 -19.70 5.69 1.57
N LEU A 82 -20.08 5.54 0.30
CA LEU A 82 -19.68 4.39 -0.52
C LEU A 82 -18.15 4.28 -0.64
N ILE A 83 -17.48 5.40 -0.95
CA ILE A 83 -16.01 5.43 -1.09
C ILE A 83 -15.32 5.14 0.24
N LEU A 84 -15.85 5.63 1.36
CA LEU A 84 -15.30 5.33 2.68
C LEU A 84 -15.42 3.84 3.00
N ALA A 85 -16.55 3.21 2.71
CA ALA A 85 -16.75 1.78 2.89
C ALA A 85 -15.78 0.95 2.01
N GLU A 86 -15.63 1.32 0.74
CA GLU A 86 -14.68 0.69 -0.18
C GLU A 86 -13.23 0.88 0.31
N LYS A 87 -12.88 2.08 0.77
CA LYS A 87 -11.55 2.42 1.28
C LYS A 87 -11.16 1.56 2.49
N GLU A 88 -12.08 1.30 3.42
CA GLU A 88 -11.81 0.46 4.59
C GLU A 88 -11.46 -0.98 4.18
N GLN A 89 -12.21 -1.55 3.23
CA GLN A 89 -11.89 -2.87 2.69
C GLN A 89 -10.50 -2.90 2.06
N HIS A 90 -10.14 -1.89 1.25
CA HIS A 90 -8.81 -1.81 0.65
C HIS A 90 -7.68 -1.58 1.65
N LEU A 91 -7.90 -0.79 2.71
CA LEU A 91 -6.93 -0.59 3.78
C LEU A 91 -6.53 -1.91 4.43
N SER A 92 -7.50 -2.76 4.75
CA SER A 92 -7.23 -4.09 5.32
C SER A 92 -6.36 -4.95 4.38
N GLN A 93 -6.62 -4.89 3.06
CA GLN A 93 -5.88 -5.65 2.06
C GLN A 93 -4.45 -5.14 1.85
N VAL A 94 -4.25 -3.82 1.92
CA VAL A 94 -2.94 -3.17 1.86
C VAL A 94 -2.12 -3.55 3.07
N ARG A 95 -2.68 -3.45 4.30
CA ARG A 95 -2.00 -3.88 5.53
C ARG A 95 -1.54 -5.33 5.46
N ARG A 96 -2.43 -6.25 5.03
CA ARG A 96 -2.08 -7.67 4.85
C ARG A 96 -1.00 -7.88 3.80
N ALA A 97 -1.02 -7.15 2.69
CA ALA A 97 0.02 -7.27 1.67
C ALA A 97 1.37 -6.75 2.17
N TYR A 98 1.37 -5.65 2.93
CA TYR A 98 2.58 -5.12 3.53
C TYR A 98 3.20 -6.09 4.54
N GLY A 99 2.38 -6.73 5.39
CA GLY A 99 2.87 -7.79 6.27
C GLY A 99 3.55 -8.93 5.51
N LYS A 100 3.01 -9.32 4.34
CA LYS A 100 3.65 -10.33 3.48
C LYS A 100 5.00 -9.86 2.93
N VAL A 101 5.16 -8.56 2.60
CA VAL A 101 6.45 -7.99 2.18
C VAL A 101 7.48 -8.15 3.30
N LEU A 102 7.14 -7.76 4.52
CA LEU A 102 8.02 -7.88 5.69
C LEU A 102 8.50 -9.31 5.89
N VAL A 103 7.55 -10.25 6.03
CA VAL A 103 7.85 -11.67 6.25
C VAL A 103 8.65 -12.27 5.08
N SER A 104 8.32 -11.92 3.84
CA SER A 104 9.07 -12.43 2.68
C SER A 104 10.51 -11.90 2.65
N GLY A 105 10.76 -10.69 3.14
CA GLY A 105 12.10 -10.14 3.28
C GLY A 105 12.89 -10.88 4.36
N GLU A 106 12.30 -11.05 5.54
CA GLU A 106 12.90 -11.82 6.64
C GLU A 106 13.28 -13.24 6.21
N ILE A 107 12.39 -13.92 5.47
CA ILE A 107 12.68 -15.26 4.95
C ILE A 107 13.81 -15.23 3.92
N ALA A 108 13.85 -14.25 3.02
CA ALA A 108 14.93 -14.12 2.05
C ALA A 108 16.29 -13.91 2.72
N ASP A 109 16.33 -13.09 3.77
CA ASP A 109 17.53 -12.82 4.55
C ASP A 109 17.98 -14.07 5.33
N ALA A 110 17.05 -14.76 5.99
CA ALA A 110 17.31 -16.01 6.70
C ALA A 110 17.84 -17.11 5.76
N VAL A 111 17.23 -17.31 4.59
CA VAL A 111 17.68 -18.32 3.61
C VAL A 111 19.06 -17.95 3.05
N SER A 112 19.33 -16.67 2.78
CA SER A 112 20.61 -16.24 2.25
C SER A 112 21.76 -16.38 3.26
N SER A 113 21.51 -16.06 4.54
CA SER A 113 22.50 -16.22 5.61
C SER A 113 22.79 -17.69 5.87
N HIS A 114 21.76 -18.54 5.93
CA HIS A 114 21.94 -19.97 6.10
C HIS A 114 22.76 -20.60 4.95
N GLN A 115 22.48 -20.20 3.70
CA GLN A 115 23.24 -20.66 2.55
C GLN A 115 24.71 -20.22 2.60
N ARG A 116 24.98 -18.96 3.01
CA ARG A 116 26.36 -18.44 3.16
C ARG A 116 27.12 -19.20 4.24
N SER A 117 26.50 -19.44 5.39
CA SER A 117 27.13 -20.21 6.47
C SER A 117 27.42 -21.64 6.04
N ALA A 118 26.54 -22.27 5.27
CA ALA A 118 26.75 -23.61 4.73
C ALA A 118 27.89 -23.66 3.70
N SER A 119 27.98 -22.67 2.80
CA SER A 119 29.07 -22.60 1.82
C SER A 119 30.42 -22.37 2.50
N ILE A 120 30.49 -21.46 3.48
CA ILE A 120 31.71 -21.19 4.25
C ILE A 120 32.23 -22.46 4.94
N LYS A 121 31.34 -23.23 5.57
CA LYS A 121 31.72 -24.51 6.20
C LYS A 121 32.26 -25.51 5.18
N SER A 122 31.56 -25.68 4.06
CA SER A 122 31.99 -26.59 2.99
C SER A 122 33.35 -26.21 2.42
N ASP A 123 33.61 -24.92 2.24
CA ASP A 123 34.89 -24.44 1.71
C ASP A 123 36.03 -24.63 2.73
N LEU A 124 35.76 -24.43 4.02
CA LEU A 124 36.72 -24.70 5.09
C LEU A 124 37.09 -26.19 5.16
N ASP A 125 36.10 -27.09 5.08
CA ASP A 125 36.33 -28.54 5.07
C ASP A 125 37.20 -28.98 3.89
N LYS A 126 36.99 -28.40 2.71
CA LYS A 126 37.86 -28.63 1.53
C LYS A 126 39.29 -28.16 1.78
N VAL A 127 39.48 -26.98 2.37
CA VAL A 127 40.83 -26.47 2.67
C VAL A 127 41.53 -27.37 3.69
N ILE A 128 40.82 -27.79 4.74
CA ILE A 128 41.37 -28.69 5.77
C ILE A 128 41.78 -30.03 5.14
N SER A 129 40.90 -30.65 4.34
CA SER A 129 41.22 -31.93 3.68
C SER A 129 42.45 -31.86 2.78
N VAL A 130 42.62 -30.78 2.00
CA VAL A 130 43.81 -30.57 1.17
C VAL A 130 45.07 -30.42 2.03
N ALA A 131 44.97 -29.70 3.16
CA ALA A 131 46.11 -29.54 4.08
C ALA A 131 46.51 -30.87 4.76
N VAL A 132 45.53 -31.69 5.15
CA VAL A 132 45.77 -33.02 5.74
C VAL A 132 46.41 -33.98 4.71
N GLN A 133 45.98 -33.94 3.45
CA GLN A 133 46.58 -34.73 2.38
C GLN A 133 48.04 -34.33 2.12
N ARG A 134 48.36 -33.04 2.09
CA ARG A 134 49.75 -32.56 1.92
C ARG A 134 50.68 -32.99 3.06
N THR A 135 50.20 -32.93 4.29
CA THR A 135 51.00 -33.31 5.47
C THR A 135 51.19 -34.83 5.59
N SER A 136 50.21 -35.63 5.16
CA SER A 136 50.33 -37.09 5.13
C SER A 136 51.20 -37.61 3.97
N GLY A 137 51.16 -36.96 2.80
CA GLY A 137 52.05 -37.28 1.67
C GLY A 137 53.53 -36.98 1.91
N SER A 138 53.85 -36.03 2.79
CA SER A 138 55.24 -35.67 3.14
C SER A 138 55.95 -36.70 4.03
N LYS A 139 55.24 -37.64 4.67
CA LYS A 139 55.83 -38.63 5.59
C LYS A 139 56.28 -39.94 4.92
N VAL A 140 56.00 -40.15 3.63
CA VAL A 140 56.26 -41.44 2.93
C VAL A 140 57.52 -41.41 2.04
N SER A 141 58.27 -40.30 1.99
CA SER A 141 59.46 -40.15 1.12
C SER A 141 60.81 -40.08 1.85
N ARG A 142 60.99 -40.79 2.96
CA ARG A 142 62.31 -40.97 3.59
C ARG A 142 62.66 -42.43 3.82
#